data_AF-A0A558ALW1-F1
#
_entry.id   AF-A0A558ALW1-F1
#
_cell.length_a   1.000
_cell.length_b   1.000
_cell.length_c   1.000
_cell.angle_alpha   90.00
_cell.angle_beta   90.00
_cell.angle_gamma   90.00
#
_symmetry.space_group_name_H-M   'P 1'
#
loop_
_entity.id
_entity.type
_entity.pdbx_description
1 polymer ?
#
loop_
_entity_poly.entity_id
_entity_poly.type
_entity_poly.pdbx_seq_one_letter_code
_entity_poly.pdbx_strand_id
1 'polypeptide(L)'
;MAPPDEPGISLNREGLIDMYPDATERMFRALGQVSKAFSDALPAIRKVLEQEMTLGNGTAGKNFLNSYQTPAVETFRYAHQAPRVLDLGVEHGLTSVNQYRTVDAENAARLRSQQPGG
;
A
#
# COMPACT_ATOMS: atom_id res chain seq x y z
N MET A 1 -14.58 -21.91 -28.77
CA MET A 1 -13.59 -21.01 -29.40
C MET A 1 -13.51 -19.77 -28.54
N ALA A 2 -12.34 -19.48 -27.96
CA ALA A 2 -12.11 -18.23 -27.24
C ALA A 2 -11.92 -17.09 -28.27
N PRO A 3 -12.44 -15.87 -28.01
CA PRO A 3 -12.27 -14.75 -28.91
C PRO A 3 -10.79 -14.30 -29.00
N PRO A 4 -10.38 -13.66 -30.12
CA PRO A 4 -9.00 -13.32 -30.38
C PRO A 4 -8.50 -12.23 -29.44
N ASP A 5 -7.26 -12.40 -28.96
CA ASP A 5 -6.55 -11.45 -28.13
C ASP A 5 -6.44 -10.09 -28.84
N GLU A 6 -7.00 -9.04 -28.25
CA GLU A 6 -6.74 -7.67 -28.69
C GLU A 6 -5.25 -7.33 -28.46
N PRO A 7 -4.61 -6.59 -29.39
CA PRO A 7 -3.22 -6.17 -29.23
C PRO A 7 -3.15 -5.02 -28.21
N GLY A 8 -3.22 -5.36 -26.92
CA GLY A 8 -3.25 -4.38 -25.84
C GLY A 8 -2.38 -4.71 -24.63
N ILE A 9 -1.91 -5.96 -24.48
CA ILE A 9 -1.14 -6.36 -23.29
C ILE A 9 0.31 -6.59 -23.68
N SER A 10 1.06 -5.49 -23.74
CA SER A 10 2.52 -5.50 -23.87
C SER A 10 3.14 -5.96 -22.55
N LEU A 11 3.95 -7.03 -22.60
CA LEU A 11 4.79 -7.48 -21.50
C LEU A 11 5.80 -6.39 -21.05
N ASN A 12 5.97 -6.32 -19.73
CA ASN A 12 7.24 -6.21 -18.97
C ASN A 12 7.73 -4.86 -18.43
N ARG A 13 7.70 -4.78 -17.08
CA ARG A 13 8.96 -4.55 -16.35
C ARG A 13 9.10 -5.26 -14.98
N GLU A 14 8.03 -5.74 -14.32
CA GLU A 14 8.15 -6.25 -12.94
C GLU A 14 7.30 -7.49 -12.58
N GLY A 15 6.77 -8.24 -13.57
CA GLY A 15 5.99 -9.47 -13.29
C GLY A 15 4.52 -9.24 -12.89
N LEU A 16 3.99 -8.03 -13.08
CA LEU A 16 2.60 -7.66 -12.76
C LEU A 16 1.59 -7.90 -13.91
N ILE A 17 1.88 -8.85 -14.80
CA ILE A 17 1.28 -8.89 -16.15
C ILE A 17 -0.18 -9.35 -16.20
N ASP A 18 -0.71 -10.00 -15.17
CA ASP A 18 -2.11 -10.45 -15.14
C ASP A 18 -2.81 -9.99 -13.87
N MET A 19 -2.64 -8.70 -13.53
CA MET A 19 -3.30 -8.10 -12.38
C MET A 19 -4.80 -7.88 -12.68
N TYR A 20 -5.59 -8.96 -12.57
CA TYR A 20 -7.04 -8.91 -12.58
C TYR A 20 -7.52 -7.80 -11.63
N PRO A 21 -8.46 -6.92 -12.03
CA PRO A 21 -8.90 -5.78 -11.23
C PRO A 21 -9.25 -6.15 -9.79
N ASP A 22 -9.88 -7.32 -9.59
CA ASP A 22 -10.25 -7.84 -8.27
C ASP A 22 -9.03 -8.25 -7.43
N ALA A 23 -8.02 -8.87 -8.04
CA ALA A 23 -6.78 -9.24 -7.35
C ALA A 23 -5.99 -7.98 -6.95
N THR A 24 -5.94 -7.00 -7.84
CA THR A 24 -5.33 -5.69 -7.64
C THR A 24 -6.01 -4.91 -6.52
N GLU A 25 -7.34 -4.87 -6.51
CA GLU A 25 -8.10 -4.25 -5.44
C GLU A 25 -7.81 -4.92 -4.08
N ARG A 26 -7.82 -6.26 -4.03
CA ARG A 26 -7.50 -7.00 -2.81
C ARG A 26 -6.10 -6.67 -2.29
N MET A 27 -5.12 -6.60 -3.18
CA MET A 27 -3.75 -6.22 -2.83
C MET A 27 -3.70 -4.81 -2.23
N PHE A 28 -4.29 -3.81 -2.89
CA PHE A 28 -4.30 -2.43 -2.37
C PHE A 28 -5.08 -2.31 -1.05
N ARG A 29 -6.19 -3.02 -0.90
CA ARG A 29 -6.90 -3.07 0.39
C ARG A 29 -6.06 -3.69 1.50
N ALA A 30 -5.31 -4.76 1.21
CA ALA A 30 -4.39 -5.38 2.18
C ALA A 30 -3.26 -4.42 2.56
N LEU A 31 -2.67 -3.70 1.60
CA LEU A 31 -1.68 -2.66 1.87
C LEU A 31 -2.24 -1.53 2.75
N GLY A 32 -3.49 -1.13 2.52
CA GLY A 32 -4.18 -0.16 3.37
C GLY A 32 -4.37 -0.64 4.80
N GLN A 33 -4.66 -1.93 5.01
CA GLN A 33 -4.73 -2.53 6.34
C GLN A 33 -3.37 -2.54 7.05
N VAL A 34 -2.29 -2.83 6.32
CA VAL A 34 -0.92 -2.76 6.85
C VAL A 34 -0.58 -1.32 7.26
N SER A 35 -0.84 -0.34 6.40
CA SER A 35 -0.63 1.09 6.70
C SER A 35 -1.39 1.53 7.95
N LYS A 36 -2.66 1.12 8.07
CA LYS A 36 -3.48 1.38 9.25
C LYS A 36 -2.91 0.76 10.52
N ALA A 37 -2.50 -0.52 10.47
CA ALA A 37 -1.90 -1.19 11.62
C ALA A 37 -0.62 -0.49 12.11
N PHE A 38 0.23 -0.02 11.20
CA PHE A 38 1.40 0.78 11.55
C PHE A 38 1.02 2.12 12.19
N SER A 39 0.07 2.83 11.59
CA SER A 39 -0.40 4.13 12.08
C SER A 39 -1.03 4.04 13.47
N ASP A 40 -1.77 2.96 13.75
CA ASP A 40 -2.41 2.72 15.05
C ASP A 40 -1.38 2.31 16.12
N ALA A 41 -0.33 1.56 15.77
CA ALA A 41 0.68 1.07 16.72
C ALA A 41 1.77 2.08 17.08
N LEU A 42 2.12 2.98 16.15
CA LEU A 42 3.23 3.93 16.31
C LEU A 42 3.14 4.82 17.57
N PRO A 43 1.98 5.40 17.91
CA PRO A 43 1.85 6.22 19.13
C PRO A 43 2.16 5.43 20.41
N ALA A 44 1.77 4.15 20.48
CA ALA A 44 2.02 3.30 21.63
C ALA A 44 3.52 2.98 21.76
N ILE A 45 4.18 2.65 20.66
CA ILE A 45 5.64 2.40 20.62
C ILE A 45 6.40 3.66 21.08
N ARG A 46 6.02 4.83 20.57
CA ARG A 46 6.62 6.12 20.97
C ARG A 46 6.55 6.34 22.48
N LYS A 47 5.37 6.11 23.06
CA LYS A 47 5.16 6.30 24.50
C LYS A 47 6.05 5.39 25.35
N VAL A 48 6.25 4.14 24.94
CA VAL A 48 7.16 3.20 25.62
C VAL A 48 8.60 3.69 25.53
N LEU A 49 9.06 4.10 24.35
CA LEU A 49 10.41 4.63 24.15
C LEU A 49 10.66 5.90 24.99
N GLU A 50 9.71 6.84 25.03
CA GLU A 50 9.80 8.05 25.84
C GLU A 50 9.87 7.72 27.34
N GLN A 51 9.13 6.71 27.82
CA GLN A 51 9.19 6.25 29.20
C GLN A 51 10.55 5.63 29.53
N GLU A 52 11.10 4.76 28.68
CA GLU A 52 12.43 4.17 28.89
C GLU A 52 13.53 5.23 28.95
N MET A 53 13.44 6.29 28.13
CA MET A 53 14.36 7.42 28.18
C MET A 53 14.38 8.13 29.53
N THR A 54 13.26 8.15 30.26
CA THR A 54 13.17 8.79 31.59
C THR A 54 13.74 7.93 32.73
N LEU A 55 13.85 6.61 32.53
CA LEU A 55 14.29 5.66 33.56
C LEU A 55 15.82 5.53 33.64
N GLY A 56 16.55 5.85 32.57
CA GLY A 56 18.00 5.72 32.48
C GLY A 56 18.82 6.85 33.15
N ASN A 57 18.62 7.11 34.45
CA ASN A 57 19.34 8.19 35.14
C ASN A 57 20.77 7.85 35.60
N GLY A 58 21.14 6.56 35.62
CA GLY A 58 22.50 6.10 35.95
C GLY A 58 23.46 6.10 34.75
N THR A 59 24.78 6.06 35.00
CA THR A 59 25.82 6.07 33.95
C THR A 59 25.65 4.96 32.91
N ALA A 60 25.30 3.74 33.35
CA ALA A 60 25.02 2.62 32.44
C ALA A 60 23.77 2.86 31.58
N GLY A 61 22.71 3.43 32.17
CA GLY A 61 21.48 3.79 31.46
C GLY A 61 21.72 4.87 30.41
N LYS A 62 22.50 5.90 30.73
CA LYS A 62 22.91 6.96 29.78
C LYS A 62 23.72 6.39 28.60
N ASN A 63 24.65 5.48 28.86
CA ASN A 63 25.43 4.85 27.80
C ASN A 63 24.57 3.98 26.88
N PHE A 64 23.64 3.21 27.45
CA PHE A 64 22.67 2.45 26.67
C PHE A 64 21.80 3.38 25.82
N LEU A 65 21.18 4.40 26.44
CA LEU A 65 20.37 5.40 25.76
C LEU A 65 21.09 6.04 24.58
N ASN A 66 22.33 6.50 24.78
CA ASN A 66 23.13 7.10 23.71
C ASN A 66 23.42 6.12 22.56
N SER A 67 23.56 4.82 22.85
CA SER A 67 23.84 3.81 21.82
C SER A 67 22.62 3.46 20.96
N TYR A 68 21.41 3.50 21.53
CA TYR A 68 20.20 3.08 20.82
C TYR A 68 19.29 4.25 20.38
N GLN A 69 19.49 5.48 20.90
CA GLN A 69 18.66 6.64 20.58
C GLN A 69 18.66 6.96 19.09
N THR A 70 19.82 7.04 18.44
CA THR A 70 19.92 7.33 17.00
C THR A 70 19.14 6.32 16.14
N PRO A 71 19.39 4.99 16.24
CA PRO A 71 18.64 4.03 15.45
C PRO A 71 17.14 3.98 15.81
N ALA A 72 16.76 4.24 17.07
CA ALA A 72 15.36 4.34 17.46
C ALA A 72 14.65 5.54 16.81
N VAL A 73 15.27 6.72 16.81
CA VAL A 73 14.74 7.93 16.16
C VAL A 73 14.64 7.73 14.64
N GLU A 74 15.65 7.13 14.01
CA GLU A 74 15.61 6.82 12.58
C GLU A 74 14.50 5.83 12.24
N THR A 75 14.39 4.74 13.00
CA THR A 75 13.31 3.75 12.85
C THR A 75 11.95 4.43 12.97
N PHE A 76 11.78 5.30 13.96
CA PHE A 76 10.53 6.03 14.17
C PHE A 76 10.22 6.99 13.01
N ARG A 77 11.23 7.69 12.48
CA ARG A 77 11.10 8.55 11.30
C ARG A 77 10.67 7.75 10.07
N TYR A 78 11.29 6.60 9.80
CA TYR A 78 10.91 5.73 8.69
C TYR A 78 9.52 5.15 8.86
N ALA A 79 9.19 4.70 10.06
CA ALA A 79 7.88 4.17 10.38
C ALA A 79 6.78 5.24 10.26
N HIS A 80 7.07 6.52 10.47
CA HIS A 80 6.13 7.60 10.18
C HIS A 80 5.95 7.91 8.68
N GLN A 81 7.00 7.68 7.89
CA GLN A 81 7.00 7.96 6.45
C GLN A 81 6.33 6.83 5.65
N ALA A 82 6.57 5.58 6.01
CA ALA A 82 6.11 4.42 5.26
C ALA A 82 4.57 4.33 5.12
N PRO A 83 3.74 4.54 6.17
CA PRO A 83 2.29 4.54 6.06
C PRO A 83 1.77 5.60 5.09
N ARG A 84 2.37 6.80 5.07
CA ARG A 84 1.96 7.86 4.15
C ARG A 84 2.18 7.48 2.69
N VAL A 85 3.34 6.86 2.39
CA VAL A 85 3.65 6.39 1.04
C VAL A 85 2.72 5.25 0.65
N LEU A 86 2.42 4.34 1.58
CA LEU A 86 1.47 3.25 1.37
C LEU A 86 0.06 3.77 1.13
N ASP A 87 -0.43 4.72 1.94
CA ASP A 87 -1.77 5.30 1.79
C ASP A 87 -1.95 5.97 0.42
N LEU A 88 -0.98 6.77 -0.02
CA LEU A 88 -0.99 7.38 -1.35
C LEU A 88 -0.98 6.32 -2.46
N GLY A 89 -0.17 5.26 -2.30
CA GLY A 89 -0.12 4.15 -3.25
C GLY A 89 -1.45 3.38 -3.32
N VAL A 90 -2.11 3.18 -2.18
CA VAL A 90 -3.41 2.52 -2.08
C VAL A 90 -4.50 3.36 -2.72
N GLU A 91 -4.55 4.66 -2.43
CA GLU A 91 -5.53 5.59 -3.01
C GLU A 91 -5.41 5.65 -4.54
N HIS A 92 -4.19 5.83 -5.05
CA HIS A 92 -3.93 5.82 -6.48
C HIS A 92 -4.29 4.47 -7.11
N GLY A 93 -3.87 3.37 -6.49
CA GLY A 93 -4.15 2.02 -6.98
C GLY A 93 -5.63 1.70 -7.09
N LEU A 94 -6.41 2.00 -6.05
CA LEU A 94 -7.86 1.82 -6.05
C LEU A 94 -8.56 2.73 -7.07
N THR A 95 -8.08 3.96 -7.25
CA THR A 95 -8.58 4.88 -8.27
C THR A 95 -8.38 4.30 -9.67
N SER A 96 -7.19 3.78 -9.98
CA SER A 96 -6.91 3.15 -11.27
C SER A 96 -7.75 1.90 -11.52
N VAL A 97 -7.98 1.06 -10.50
CA VAL A 97 -8.88 -0.10 -10.61
C VAL A 97 -10.31 0.33 -10.95
N ASN A 98 -10.82 1.38 -10.29
CA ASN A 98 -12.15 1.89 -10.56
C ASN A 98 -12.26 2.49 -11.97
N GLN A 99 -11.26 3.25 -12.42
CA GLN A 99 -11.22 3.78 -13.79
C GLN A 99 -11.25 2.66 -14.84
N TYR A 100 -10.46 1.60 -14.65
CA TYR A 100 -10.48 0.44 -15.53
C TYR A 100 -11.88 -0.19 -15.61
N ARG A 101 -12.52 -0.45 -14.46
CA ARG A 101 -13.86 -1.05 -14.42
C ARG A 101 -14.92 -0.21 -15.12
N THR A 102 -14.85 1.12 -14.98
CA THR A 102 -15.76 2.03 -15.69
C THR A 102 -15.60 1.92 -17.20
N VAL A 103 -14.36 1.99 -17.69
CA VAL A 103 -14.07 1.87 -19.14
C VAL A 103 -14.47 0.49 -19.67
N ASP A 104 -14.20 -0.58 -18.93
CA ASP A 104 -14.59 -1.95 -19.29
C ASP A 104 -16.12 -2.10 -19.38
N ALA A 105 -16.85 -1.55 -18.41
CA ALA A 105 -18.32 -1.55 -18.42
C ALA A 105 -18.91 -0.76 -19.60
N GLU A 106 -18.33 0.40 -19.94
CA GLU A 106 -18.71 1.21 -21.10
C GLU A 106 -18.46 0.46 -22.42
N ASN A 107 -17.29 -0.18 -22.55
CA ASN A 107 -16.94 -0.99 -23.72
C ASN A 107 -17.90 -2.19 -23.87
N ALA A 108 -18.17 -2.91 -22.78
CA ALA A 108 -19.12 -4.02 -22.78
C ALA A 108 -20.53 -3.57 -23.18
N ALA A 109 -20.98 -2.40 -22.69
CA ALA A 109 -22.27 -1.84 -23.08
C ALA A 109 -22.30 -1.47 -24.58
N ARG A 110 -21.21 -0.90 -25.11
CA ARG A 110 -21.07 -0.56 -26.53
C ARG A 110 -21.08 -1.80 -27.43
N LEU A 111 -20.43 -2.89 -27.02
CA LEU A 111 -20.43 -4.14 -27.79
C LEU A 111 -21.82 -4.76 -27.85
N ARG A 112 -22.58 -4.73 -26.73
CA ARG A 112 -23.97 -5.20 -26.70
C ARG A 112 -24.89 -4.40 -27.60
N SER A 113 -24.70 -3.08 -27.70
CA SER A 113 -25.52 -2.23 -28.58
C SER A 113 -25.16 -2.36 -30.07
N GLN A 114 -23.98 -2.90 -30.38
CA GLN A 114 -23.49 -3.15 -31.74
C GLN A 114 -23.79 -4.55 -32.27
N GLN A 115 -24.24 -5.49 -31.43
CA GLN A 115 -24.79 -6.77 -31.87
C GLN A 115 -26.29 -6.58 -32.19
N PRO A 116 -26.72 -6.56 -33.47
CA PRO A 116 -28.13 -6.58 -33.81
C PRO A 116 -28.69 -7.92 -33.38
N GLY A 117 -29.91 -7.93 -32.81
CA GLY A 117 -30.58 -9.14 -32.34
C GLY A 117 -30.55 -10.26 -33.38
N GLY A 118 -30.18 -11.46 -32.92
CA GLY A 118 -30.46 -12.70 -33.64
C GLY A 118 -31.95 -13.03 -33.62
#